data_AF-E0NK70-F1
#
_entry.id   AF-E0NK70-F1
#
_cell.length_a   1.000
_cell.length_b   1.000
_cell.length_c   1.000
_cell.angle_alpha   90.00
_cell.angle_beta   90.00
_cell.angle_gamma   90.00
#
_symmetry.space_group_name_H-M   'P 1'
#
loop_
_entity.id
_entity.type
_entity.pdbx_description
1 polymer ?
#
loop_
_entity_poly.entity_id
_entity_poly.type
_entity_poly.pdbx_seq_one_letter_code
_entity_poly.pdbx_strand_id
1 'polypeptide(L)'
;AKEELEKQAKDEKDKNLNQDLSKKLDEILKLQKENKEKKEDKKSQDKKLDELLKADDKNILNQFDLNKMKEQENQQGKKQVKDEKEFAVFQVDKNFYNIIKDGKKTTVYMDVKAYIKDNRIMLPVRYAAYTLGFNVEYDDSKREAIFSNKENTALPKKTLRLNIDTGVMKDSQGNIYHSDTKPVIINGRIHASISNIAKAFNASCGDIRDEKDQSIEWDNSRKAVYVFKNIK
;
A
#
# COMPACT_ATOMS: atom_id res chain seq x y z
N ALA A 1 -29.61 32.47 2.69
CA ALA A 1 -29.17 33.20 1.49
C ALA A 1 -27.64 33.20 1.32
N LYS A 2 -26.86 33.83 2.20
CA LYS A 2 -25.39 33.95 2.03
C LYS A 2 -24.60 32.64 2.23
N GLU A 3 -24.99 31.80 3.20
CA GLU A 3 -24.36 30.48 3.43
C GLU A 3 -24.66 29.43 2.35
N GLU A 4 -25.79 29.57 1.66
CA GLU A 4 -26.23 28.62 0.63
C GLU A 4 -25.49 28.85 -0.69
N LEU A 5 -25.19 30.11 -1.00
CA LEU A 5 -24.32 30.52 -2.12
C LEU A 5 -22.85 30.09 -1.90
N GLU A 6 -22.33 30.12 -0.67
CA GLU A 6 -20.97 29.65 -0.38
C GLU A 6 -20.80 28.14 -0.47
N LYS A 7 -21.84 27.36 -0.12
CA LYS A 7 -21.84 25.91 -0.33
C LYS A 7 -21.87 25.55 -1.81
N GLN A 8 -22.75 26.19 -2.59
CA GLN A 8 -22.82 25.96 -4.04
C GLN A 8 -21.51 26.33 -4.75
N ALA A 9 -20.86 27.43 -4.35
CA ALA A 9 -19.57 27.83 -4.91
C ALA A 9 -18.41 26.88 -4.56
N LYS A 10 -18.43 26.25 -3.37
CA LYS A 10 -17.46 25.21 -3.00
C LYS A 10 -17.69 23.90 -3.77
N ASP A 11 -18.95 23.48 -3.89
CA ASP A 11 -19.31 22.25 -4.59
C ASP A 11 -19.00 22.34 -6.10
N GLU A 12 -19.16 23.51 -6.73
CA GLU A 12 -18.73 23.74 -8.12
C GLU A 12 -17.21 23.78 -8.29
N LYS A 13 -16.48 24.36 -7.32
CA LYS A 13 -15.01 24.35 -7.34
C LYS A 13 -14.44 22.94 -7.20
N ASP A 14 -15.01 22.13 -6.31
CA ASP A 14 -14.57 20.76 -6.06
C ASP A 14 -14.92 19.82 -7.23
N LYS A 15 -16.04 20.07 -7.94
CA LYS A 15 -16.36 19.37 -9.19
C LYS A 15 -15.38 19.72 -10.31
N ASN A 16 -15.08 21.01 -10.50
CA ASN A 16 -14.13 21.47 -11.52
C ASN A 16 -12.70 20.95 -11.25
N LEU A 17 -12.27 20.92 -9.98
CA LEU A 17 -10.96 20.41 -9.60
C LEU A 17 -10.85 18.89 -9.84
N ASN A 18 -11.88 18.12 -9.51
CA ASN A 18 -11.90 16.68 -9.78
C ASN A 18 -11.92 16.37 -11.29
N GLN A 19 -12.57 17.21 -12.11
CA GLN A 19 -12.57 17.04 -13.56
C GLN A 19 -11.19 17.35 -14.17
N ASP A 20 -10.48 18.36 -13.67
CA ASP A 20 -9.11 18.69 -14.10
C ASP A 20 -8.09 17.60 -13.69
N LEU A 21 -8.24 17.05 -12.48
CA LEU A 21 -7.43 15.92 -12.00
C LEU A 21 -7.65 14.65 -12.85
N SER A 22 -8.89 14.38 -13.27
CA SER A 22 -9.20 13.25 -14.15
C SER A 22 -8.56 13.41 -15.53
N LYS A 23 -8.62 14.60 -16.13
CA LYS A 23 -8.01 14.88 -17.43
C LYS A 23 -6.48 14.74 -17.40
N LYS A 24 -5.82 15.23 -16.34
CA LYS A 24 -4.37 15.06 -16.16
C LYS A 24 -3.97 13.60 -15.99
N LEU A 25 -4.82 12.78 -15.36
CA LEU A 25 -4.57 11.35 -15.19
C LEU A 25 -4.64 10.60 -16.53
N ASP A 26 -5.61 10.94 -17.37
CA ASP A 26 -5.76 10.35 -18.71
C ASP A 26 -4.58 10.71 -19.64
N GLU A 27 -4.07 11.93 -19.53
CA GLU A 27 -2.90 12.40 -20.28
C GLU A 27 -1.62 11.67 -19.88
N ILE A 28 -1.41 11.46 -18.57
CA ILE A 28 -0.29 10.65 -18.05
C ILE A 28 -0.41 9.18 -18.50
N LEU A 29 -1.63 8.63 -18.53
CA LEU A 29 -1.86 7.25 -18.99
C LEU A 29 -1.55 7.08 -20.48
N LYS A 30 -1.82 8.12 -21.29
CA LYS A 30 -1.51 8.15 -22.72
C LYS A 30 -0.01 8.22 -22.97
N LEU A 31 0.71 9.08 -22.24
CA LEU A 31 2.18 9.17 -22.28
C LEU A 31 2.87 7.87 -21.85
N GLN A 32 2.27 7.11 -20.93
CA GLN A 32 2.78 5.79 -20.53
C GLN A 32 2.56 4.71 -21.58
N LYS A 33 1.46 4.76 -22.35
CA LYS A 33 1.23 3.85 -23.48
C LYS A 33 2.17 4.13 -24.65
N GLU A 34 2.36 5.40 -25.01
CA GLU A 34 3.29 5.81 -26.08
C GLU A 34 4.76 5.45 -25.75
N ASN A 35 5.15 5.47 -24.47
CA ASN A 35 6.48 5.04 -24.02
C ASN A 35 6.65 3.51 -23.99
N LYS A 36 5.55 2.75 -24.00
CA LYS A 36 5.56 1.28 -24.02
C LYS A 36 5.69 0.75 -25.44
N GLU A 37 5.03 1.39 -26.40
CA GLU A 37 5.15 1.08 -27.84
C GLU A 37 6.57 1.39 -28.36
N LYS A 38 7.23 2.46 -27.88
CA LYS A 38 8.65 2.75 -28.20
C LYS A 38 9.66 1.72 -27.66
N LYS A 39 9.27 0.83 -26.75
CA LYS A 39 10.13 -0.26 -26.25
C LYS A 39 9.96 -1.57 -27.03
N GLU A 40 8.88 -1.73 -27.79
CA GLU A 40 8.63 -2.95 -28.58
C GLU A 40 9.33 -2.92 -29.95
N ASP A 41 9.61 -1.73 -30.51
CA ASP A 41 10.38 -1.59 -31.77
C ASP A 41 11.90 -1.79 -31.64
N LYS A 42 12.45 -1.87 -30.41
CA LYS A 42 13.89 -2.13 -30.19
C LYS A 42 14.27 -3.62 -30.13
N LYS A 43 13.32 -4.54 -30.32
CA LYS A 43 13.57 -6.01 -30.24
C LYS A 43 13.72 -6.70 -31.61
N SER A 44 13.86 -5.94 -32.69
CA SER A 44 13.92 -6.45 -34.07
C SER A 44 15.23 -6.17 -34.83
N GLN A 45 16.30 -5.67 -34.19
CA GLN A 45 17.58 -5.40 -34.88
C GLN A 45 18.78 -6.22 -34.37
N ASP A 46 18.56 -7.26 -33.56
CA ASP A 46 19.62 -8.17 -33.07
C ASP A 46 20.06 -9.25 -34.08
N LYS A 47 19.91 -9.03 -35.39
CA LYS A 47 20.39 -9.98 -36.43
C LYS A 47 21.25 -9.35 -37.53
N LYS A 48 21.72 -8.11 -37.35
CA LYS A 48 22.56 -7.45 -38.38
C LYS A 48 23.64 -6.53 -37.83
N LEU A 49 24.21 -6.89 -36.68
CA LEU A 49 25.36 -6.17 -36.08
C LEU A 49 26.63 -7.01 -35.99
N ASP A 50 26.55 -8.32 -36.25
CA ASP A 50 27.71 -9.24 -36.17
C ASP A 50 28.66 -9.20 -37.38
N GLU A 51 28.40 -8.38 -38.41
CA GLU A 51 29.25 -8.29 -39.62
C GLU A 51 29.99 -6.96 -39.83
N LEU A 52 29.86 -5.96 -38.93
CA LEU A 52 30.36 -4.60 -39.18
C LEU A 52 31.46 -4.09 -38.24
N LEU A 53 32.07 -4.94 -37.43
CA LEU A 53 33.17 -4.54 -36.54
C LEU A 53 34.46 -5.32 -36.86
N LYS A 54 34.97 -5.10 -38.07
CA LYS A 54 36.40 -5.19 -38.36
C LYS A 54 36.90 -3.77 -38.65
N ALA A 55 38.05 -3.44 -38.09
CA ALA A 55 38.83 -2.20 -38.18
C ALA A 55 38.68 -1.22 -37.00
N ASP A 56 39.64 -1.39 -36.09
CA ASP A 56 40.60 -0.38 -35.63
C ASP A 56 40.24 0.65 -34.53
N ASP A 57 40.90 0.38 -33.40
CA ASP A 57 41.64 1.28 -32.51
C ASP A 57 40.94 2.09 -31.38
N LYS A 58 41.17 1.53 -30.18
CA LYS A 58 41.51 2.16 -28.89
C LYS A 58 40.39 2.81 -28.08
N ASN A 59 39.77 2.00 -27.21
CA ASN A 59 40.07 2.09 -25.77
C ASN A 59 39.63 0.82 -25.02
N ILE A 60 40.57 0.18 -24.33
CA ILE A 60 40.33 -0.99 -23.49
C ILE A 60 39.76 -0.52 -22.16
N LEU A 61 38.49 -0.82 -21.90
CA LEU A 61 37.99 -1.04 -20.53
C LEU A 61 37.33 -2.42 -20.50
N ASN A 62 37.80 -3.22 -19.56
CA ASN A 62 37.93 -4.67 -19.68
C ASN A 62 36.63 -5.48 -19.70
N GLN A 63 36.57 -6.42 -20.64
CA GLN A 63 35.60 -7.52 -20.74
C GLN A 63 35.59 -8.46 -19.50
N PHE A 64 36.58 -8.33 -18.61
CA PHE A 64 36.61 -8.95 -17.29
C PHE A 64 35.50 -8.45 -16.34
N ASP A 65 35.07 -7.19 -16.48
CA ASP A 65 34.03 -6.62 -15.62
C ASP A 65 32.63 -7.09 -16.02
N LEU A 66 32.39 -7.31 -17.33
CA LEU A 66 31.11 -7.86 -17.81
C LEU A 66 30.95 -9.36 -17.52
N ASN A 67 32.04 -10.14 -17.54
CA ASN A 67 31.97 -11.58 -17.25
C ASN A 67 31.81 -11.84 -15.74
N LYS A 68 32.38 -10.98 -14.87
CA LYS A 68 32.12 -11.02 -13.41
C LYS A 68 30.68 -10.68 -13.05
N MET A 69 30.01 -9.82 -13.83
CA MET A 69 28.58 -9.52 -13.65
C MET A 69 27.68 -10.66 -14.16
N LYS A 70 28.06 -11.36 -15.23
CA LYS A 70 27.27 -12.48 -15.80
C LYS A 70 27.44 -13.81 -15.07
N GLU A 71 28.57 -14.07 -14.43
CA GLU A 71 28.77 -15.27 -13.61
C GLU A 71 28.08 -15.19 -12.24
N GLN A 72 27.73 -13.99 -11.76
CA GLN A 72 26.91 -13.82 -10.56
C GLN A 72 25.39 -14.03 -10.80
N GLU A 73 24.92 -13.97 -12.05
CA GLU A 73 23.52 -14.22 -12.39
C GLU A 73 23.17 -15.70 -12.60
N ASN A 74 24.15 -16.62 -12.60
CA ASN A 74 23.92 -17.99 -13.08
C ASN A 74 24.20 -19.15 -12.10
N GLN A 75 24.25 -18.91 -10.79
CA GLN A 75 24.21 -20.01 -9.81
C GLN A 75 23.42 -19.65 -8.53
N GLN A 76 22.09 -19.72 -8.62
CA GLN A 76 21.28 -20.59 -7.74
C GLN A 76 19.80 -20.50 -8.11
N GLY A 77 19.35 -21.44 -8.94
CA GLY A 77 17.94 -21.79 -9.03
C GLY A 77 17.48 -22.40 -7.70
N LYS A 78 16.84 -21.60 -6.85
CA LYS A 78 15.88 -22.05 -5.83
C LYS A 78 14.79 -20.98 -5.67
N LYS A 79 13.58 -21.29 -6.19
CA LYS A 79 12.28 -20.66 -5.93
C LYS A 79 12.31 -19.13 -5.76
N GLN A 80 12.27 -18.39 -6.88
CA GLN A 80 12.03 -16.95 -6.86
C GLN A 80 10.61 -16.68 -6.35
N VAL A 81 10.47 -16.33 -5.07
CA VAL A 81 9.38 -15.44 -4.65
C VAL A 81 9.81 -14.07 -5.15
N LYS A 82 9.22 -13.65 -6.26
CA LYS A 82 9.34 -12.27 -6.75
C LYS A 82 8.70 -11.41 -5.66
N ASP A 83 9.49 -10.67 -4.89
CA ASP A 83 8.97 -9.74 -3.88
C ASP A 83 8.27 -8.57 -4.60
N GLU A 84 7.05 -8.83 -5.06
CA GLU A 84 6.13 -7.83 -5.57
C GLU A 84 5.82 -6.87 -4.43
N LYS A 85 6.38 -5.65 -4.48
CA LYS A 85 6.09 -4.60 -3.48
C LYS A 85 4.61 -4.24 -3.56
N GLU A 86 3.83 -4.81 -2.64
CA GLU A 86 2.40 -4.56 -2.45
C GLU A 86 2.21 -3.69 -1.19
N PHE A 87 1.65 -2.49 -1.37
CA PHE A 87 1.33 -1.59 -0.27
C PHE A 87 0.04 -0.82 -0.54
N ALA A 88 -0.60 -0.37 0.52
CA ALA A 88 -1.80 0.43 0.48
C ALA A 88 -1.55 1.86 0.99
N VAL A 89 -2.30 2.83 0.47
CA VAL A 89 -2.23 4.24 0.89
C VAL A 89 -3.62 4.72 1.31
N PHE A 90 -3.77 5.00 2.59
CA PHE A 90 -4.97 5.59 3.19
C PHE A 90 -4.76 7.10 3.36
N GLN A 91 -5.46 7.91 2.57
CA GLN A 91 -5.46 9.36 2.78
C GLN A 91 -6.47 9.74 3.86
N VAL A 92 -6.07 10.67 4.74
CA VAL A 92 -6.98 11.23 5.74
C VAL A 92 -8.17 11.90 5.06
N ASP A 93 -9.34 11.74 5.66
CA ASP A 93 -10.62 12.26 5.19
C ASP A 93 -11.11 11.72 3.84
N LYS A 94 -10.49 10.65 3.32
CA LYS A 94 -10.99 9.91 2.16
C LYS A 94 -11.66 8.61 2.58
N ASN A 95 -12.74 8.28 1.89
CA ASN A 95 -13.48 7.02 2.03
C ASN A 95 -12.97 5.96 1.04
N PHE A 96 -11.72 6.05 0.60
CA PHE A 96 -11.09 5.03 -0.23
C PHE A 96 -9.60 4.95 0.11
N TYR A 97 -8.98 3.82 -0.22
CA TYR A 97 -7.54 3.66 -0.20
C TYR A 97 -7.07 3.08 -1.54
N ASN A 98 -5.80 3.27 -1.84
CA ASN A 98 -5.20 2.76 -3.07
C ASN A 98 -4.25 1.63 -2.74
N ILE A 99 -4.40 0.49 -3.41
CA ILE A 99 -3.42 -0.59 -3.41
C ILE A 99 -2.49 -0.36 -4.60
N ILE A 100 -1.19 -0.36 -4.32
CA ILE A 100 -0.13 -0.32 -5.32
C ILE A 100 0.50 -1.71 -5.33
N LYS A 101 0.43 -2.37 -6.49
CA LYS A 101 1.04 -3.68 -6.70
C LYS A 101 1.61 -3.75 -8.11
N ASP A 102 2.90 -4.06 -8.24
CA ASP A 102 3.61 -4.15 -9.54
C ASP A 102 3.45 -2.90 -10.41
N GLY A 103 3.48 -1.72 -9.78
CA GLY A 103 3.27 -0.43 -10.45
C GLY A 103 1.83 -0.16 -10.89
N LYS A 104 0.89 -1.08 -10.66
CA LYS A 104 -0.53 -0.88 -10.90
C LYS A 104 -1.21 -0.35 -9.65
N LYS A 105 -2.15 0.57 -9.86
CA LYS A 105 -2.96 1.19 -8.80
C LYS A 105 -4.39 0.68 -8.88
N THR A 106 -4.91 0.15 -7.77
CA THR A 106 -6.31 -0.26 -7.60
C THR A 106 -6.93 0.57 -6.48
N THR A 107 -8.07 1.22 -6.75
CA THR A 107 -8.80 1.98 -5.73
C THR A 107 -9.83 1.08 -5.06
N VAL A 108 -9.86 1.07 -3.73
CA VAL A 108 -10.85 0.34 -2.94
C VAL A 108 -11.65 1.34 -2.11
N TYR A 109 -12.97 1.32 -2.29
CA TYR A 109 -13.89 2.18 -1.53
C TYR A 109 -14.22 1.55 -0.17
N MET A 110 -14.30 2.43 0.82
CA MET A 110 -14.66 2.16 2.21
C MET A 110 -15.98 2.86 2.53
N ASP A 111 -16.73 2.30 3.48
CA ASP A 111 -17.97 2.90 4.00
C ASP A 111 -17.72 3.94 5.12
N VAL A 112 -16.46 4.12 5.51
CA VAL A 112 -15.98 5.07 6.51
C VAL A 112 -14.63 5.65 6.06
N LYS A 113 -14.20 6.73 6.70
CA LYS A 113 -12.96 7.44 6.37
C LYS A 113 -11.90 7.26 7.46
N ALA A 114 -10.63 7.26 7.05
CA ALA A 114 -9.54 7.53 7.97
C ALA A 114 -9.62 8.99 8.46
N TYR A 115 -9.29 9.25 9.72
CA TYR A 115 -9.34 10.61 10.29
C TYR A 115 -8.28 10.81 11.37
N ILE A 116 -8.06 12.06 11.76
CA ILE A 116 -7.18 12.41 12.87
C ILE A 116 -8.05 12.79 14.07
N LYS A 117 -7.75 12.22 15.24
CA LYS A 117 -8.38 12.57 16.53
C LYS A 117 -7.35 12.49 17.64
N ASP A 118 -7.33 13.48 18.52
CA ASP A 118 -6.40 13.55 19.66
C ASP A 118 -4.94 13.34 19.24
N ASN A 119 -4.55 13.97 18.13
CA ASN A 119 -3.23 13.86 17.49
C ASN A 119 -2.83 12.43 17.05
N ARG A 120 -3.81 11.55 16.85
CA ARG A 120 -3.61 10.17 16.40
C ARG A 120 -4.36 9.94 15.09
N ILE A 121 -3.72 9.23 14.18
CA ILE A 121 -4.37 8.77 12.96
C ILE A 121 -5.20 7.54 13.27
N MET A 122 -6.49 7.64 13.03
CA MET A 122 -7.49 6.61 13.27
C MET A 122 -7.83 5.93 11.93
N LEU A 123 -7.52 4.64 11.82
CA LEU A 123 -7.86 3.82 10.66
C LEU A 123 -9.01 2.87 11.01
N PRO A 124 -9.92 2.57 10.07
CA PRO A 124 -10.88 1.51 10.26
C PRO A 124 -10.16 0.15 10.24
N VAL A 125 -10.27 -0.58 11.35
CA VAL A 125 -9.45 -1.79 11.64
C VAL A 125 -9.59 -2.86 10.54
N ARG A 126 -10.79 -3.03 9.98
CA ARG A 126 -11.07 -3.99 8.90
C ARG A 126 -10.21 -3.75 7.67
N TYR A 127 -10.18 -2.52 7.17
CA TYR A 127 -9.46 -2.21 5.93
C TYR A 127 -7.94 -2.27 6.14
N ALA A 128 -7.46 -1.80 7.30
CA ALA A 128 -6.06 -1.97 7.67
C ALA A 128 -5.66 -3.46 7.72
N ALA A 129 -6.50 -4.32 8.29
CA ALA A 129 -6.25 -5.76 8.33
C ALA A 129 -6.16 -6.39 6.93
N TYR A 130 -7.08 -6.06 6.01
CA TYR A 130 -7.00 -6.52 4.62
C TYR A 130 -5.68 -6.11 3.96
N THR A 131 -5.23 -4.87 4.18
CA THR A 131 -3.97 -4.38 3.58
C THR A 131 -2.72 -5.02 4.18
N LEU A 132 -2.80 -5.49 5.43
CA LEU A 132 -1.78 -6.31 6.07
C LEU A 132 -1.88 -7.80 5.66
N GLY A 133 -2.78 -8.16 4.73
CA GLY A 133 -2.94 -9.53 4.25
C GLY A 133 -3.72 -10.47 5.18
N PHE A 134 -4.48 -9.93 6.12
CA PHE A 134 -5.38 -10.72 6.96
C PHE A 134 -6.71 -10.96 6.22
N ASN A 135 -7.25 -12.17 6.37
CA ASN A 135 -8.65 -12.45 6.09
C ASN A 135 -9.52 -11.94 7.25
N VAL A 136 -10.71 -11.41 6.93
CA VAL A 136 -11.62 -10.84 7.93
C VAL A 136 -13.01 -11.46 7.78
N GLU A 137 -13.45 -12.11 8.84
CA GLU A 137 -14.77 -12.74 8.98
C GLU A 137 -15.56 -12.04 10.11
N TYR A 138 -16.86 -12.30 10.20
CA TYR A 138 -17.71 -11.76 11.25
C TYR A 138 -18.60 -12.86 11.84
N ASP A 139 -18.53 -13.03 13.15
CA ASP A 139 -19.38 -13.90 13.96
C ASP A 139 -20.47 -13.05 14.58
N ASP A 140 -21.67 -13.12 14.00
CA ASP A 140 -22.81 -12.31 14.44
C ASP A 140 -23.32 -12.73 15.84
N SER A 141 -23.24 -14.02 16.17
CA SER A 141 -23.73 -14.55 17.45
C SER A 141 -22.97 -13.98 18.65
N LYS A 142 -21.68 -13.68 18.46
CA LYS A 142 -20.80 -13.08 19.47
C LYS A 142 -20.51 -11.61 19.21
N ARG A 143 -21.01 -11.09 18.09
CA ARG A 143 -20.72 -9.76 17.58
C ARG A 143 -19.20 -9.52 17.51
N GLU A 144 -18.48 -10.47 16.93
CA GLU A 144 -17.01 -10.46 16.83
C GLU A 144 -16.53 -10.37 15.38
N ALA A 145 -15.62 -9.44 15.09
CA ALA A 145 -14.78 -9.51 13.88
C ALA A 145 -13.61 -10.47 14.13
N ILE A 146 -13.39 -11.40 13.21
CA ILE A 146 -12.33 -12.41 13.27
C ILE A 146 -11.30 -12.06 12.21
N PHE A 147 -10.05 -11.85 12.61
CA PHE A 147 -8.93 -11.57 11.71
C PHE A 147 -7.98 -12.76 11.72
N SER A 148 -7.69 -13.34 10.56
CA SER A 148 -6.78 -14.48 10.45
C SER A 148 -5.70 -14.20 9.41
N ASN A 149 -4.43 -14.29 9.81
CA ASN A 149 -3.33 -14.34 8.87
C ASN A 149 -3.02 -15.80 8.52
N LYS A 150 -3.45 -16.22 7.32
CA LYS A 150 -3.21 -17.57 6.78
C LYS A 150 -2.07 -17.58 5.75
N GLU A 151 -1.88 -16.47 5.04
CA GLU A 151 -1.05 -16.41 3.83
C GLU A 151 0.14 -15.44 3.93
N ASN A 152 0.04 -14.37 4.72
CA ASN A 152 1.12 -13.39 4.84
C ASN A 152 2.25 -13.96 5.73
N THR A 153 3.41 -14.22 5.12
CA THR A 153 4.59 -14.73 5.81
C THR A 153 5.41 -13.65 6.52
N ALA A 154 5.19 -12.37 6.22
CA ALA A 154 5.90 -11.25 6.85
C ALA A 154 5.41 -10.96 8.28
N LEU A 155 4.20 -11.43 8.63
CA LEU A 155 3.61 -11.28 9.96
C LEU A 155 3.31 -12.67 10.56
N PRO A 156 3.27 -12.80 11.91
CA PRO A 156 2.95 -14.06 12.55
C PRO A 156 1.58 -14.62 12.11
N LYS A 157 1.51 -15.94 11.92
CA LYS A 157 0.24 -16.64 11.71
C LYS A 157 -0.57 -16.59 13.00
N LYS A 158 -1.71 -15.89 12.98
CA LYS A 158 -2.48 -15.61 14.17
C LYS A 158 -3.95 -15.38 13.84
N THR A 159 -4.81 -15.72 14.79
CA THR A 159 -6.22 -15.35 14.78
C THR A 159 -6.50 -14.37 15.91
N LEU A 160 -7.13 -13.24 15.58
CA LEU A 160 -7.59 -12.22 16.50
C LEU A 160 -9.11 -12.14 16.44
N ARG A 161 -9.76 -11.96 17.59
CA ARG A 161 -11.20 -11.77 17.74
C ARG A 161 -11.43 -10.42 18.40
N LEU A 162 -12.20 -9.55 17.76
CA LEU A 162 -12.54 -8.22 18.23
C LEU A 162 -14.05 -8.12 18.40
N ASN A 163 -14.53 -8.05 19.63
CA ASN A 163 -15.95 -7.81 19.87
C ASN A 163 -16.29 -6.35 19.53
N ILE A 164 -17.34 -6.14 18.74
CA ILE A 164 -17.62 -4.81 18.17
C ILE A 164 -18.33 -3.85 19.11
N ASP A 165 -18.96 -4.36 20.18
CA ASP A 165 -19.65 -3.51 21.17
C ASP A 165 -18.70 -3.04 22.24
N THR A 166 -17.85 -3.95 22.73
CA THR A 166 -16.89 -3.69 23.81
C THR A 166 -15.56 -3.18 23.27
N GLY A 167 -15.24 -3.50 22.01
CA GLY A 167 -13.96 -3.19 21.39
C GLY A 167 -12.77 -3.96 21.96
N VAL A 168 -13.03 -5.00 22.75
CA VAL A 168 -12.00 -5.89 23.32
C VAL A 168 -11.49 -6.81 22.22
N MET A 169 -10.17 -6.84 22.04
CA MET A 169 -9.50 -7.76 21.12
C MET A 169 -8.75 -8.86 21.89
N LYS A 170 -8.89 -10.10 21.44
CA LYS A 170 -8.23 -11.28 22.00
C LYS A 170 -7.56 -12.11 20.91
N ASP A 171 -6.48 -12.78 21.23
CA ASP A 171 -5.92 -13.81 20.33
C ASP A 171 -6.44 -15.21 20.63
N SER A 172 -5.99 -16.20 19.85
CA SER A 172 -6.34 -17.61 20.03
C SER A 172 -5.83 -18.23 21.33
N GLN A 173 -4.87 -17.60 22.01
CA GLN A 173 -4.36 -18.03 23.32
C GLN A 173 -5.10 -17.34 24.48
N GLY A 174 -6.06 -16.46 24.18
CA GLY A 174 -6.82 -15.71 25.18
C GLY A 174 -6.13 -14.43 25.66
N ASN A 175 -4.98 -14.05 25.09
CA ASN A 175 -4.31 -12.80 25.47
C ASN A 175 -5.16 -11.60 25.03
N ILE A 176 -5.38 -10.67 25.95
CA ILE A 176 -6.17 -9.46 25.70
C ILE A 176 -5.27 -8.33 25.22
N TYR A 177 -5.65 -7.71 24.10
CA TYR A 177 -4.99 -6.53 23.55
C TYR A 177 -5.69 -5.28 24.03
N HIS A 178 -5.13 -4.68 25.08
CA HIS A 178 -5.60 -3.40 25.59
C HIS A 178 -5.19 -2.28 24.64
N SER A 179 -6.21 -1.58 24.12
CA SER A 179 -6.05 -0.26 23.51
C SER A 179 -5.86 0.77 24.62
N ASP A 180 -4.93 1.69 24.41
CA ASP A 180 -4.69 2.82 25.33
C ASP A 180 -5.79 3.90 25.24
N THR A 181 -6.66 3.79 24.23
CA THR A 181 -7.86 4.62 24.04
C THR A 181 -9.08 3.73 23.78
N LYS A 182 -10.27 4.22 24.13
CA LYS A 182 -11.50 3.49 23.78
C LYS A 182 -11.65 3.44 22.26
N PRO A 183 -11.94 2.26 21.68
CA PRO A 183 -12.20 2.16 20.26
C PRO A 183 -13.42 3.00 19.87
N VAL A 184 -13.33 3.68 18.73
CA VAL A 184 -14.41 4.54 18.23
C VAL A 184 -15.19 3.78 17.16
N ILE A 185 -16.50 3.71 17.31
CA ILE A 185 -17.39 3.03 16.37
C ILE A 185 -18.10 4.09 15.53
N ILE A 186 -17.90 4.05 14.22
CA ILE A 186 -18.56 4.94 13.25
C ILE A 186 -19.19 4.05 12.19
N ASN A 187 -20.50 4.17 11.97
CA ASN A 187 -21.24 3.36 10.99
C ASN A 187 -20.99 1.84 11.13
N GLY A 188 -20.93 1.33 12.37
CA GLY A 188 -20.64 -0.09 12.63
C GLY A 188 -19.20 -0.53 12.29
N ARG A 189 -18.26 0.41 12.13
CA ARG A 189 -16.84 0.16 11.91
C ARG A 189 -16.02 0.67 13.08
N ILE A 190 -15.16 -0.21 13.60
CA ILE A 190 -14.22 0.14 14.66
C ILE A 190 -13.03 0.86 14.06
N HIS A 191 -12.70 2.00 14.64
CA HIS A 191 -11.51 2.78 14.34
C HIS A 191 -10.56 2.71 15.52
N ALA A 192 -9.29 2.47 15.21
CA ALA A 192 -8.20 2.43 16.18
C ALA A 192 -7.01 3.22 15.64
N SER A 193 -6.13 3.66 16.54
CA SER A 193 -4.91 4.35 16.15
C SER A 193 -3.99 3.40 15.37
N ILE A 194 -3.15 3.97 14.48
CA ILE A 194 -2.16 3.18 13.74
C ILE A 194 -1.27 2.33 14.66
N SER A 195 -0.90 2.86 15.83
CA SER A 195 -0.07 2.16 16.82
C SER A 195 -0.80 1.00 17.49
N ASN A 196 -2.08 1.15 17.80
CA ASN A 196 -2.86 0.05 18.39
C ASN A 196 -3.13 -1.05 17.37
N ILE A 197 -3.37 -0.69 16.10
CA ILE A 197 -3.45 -1.64 14.99
C ILE A 197 -2.12 -2.39 14.86
N ALA A 198 -1.00 -1.68 14.75
CA ALA A 198 0.33 -2.29 14.63
C ALA A 198 0.59 -3.30 15.77
N LYS A 199 0.36 -2.87 17.02
CA LYS A 199 0.49 -3.73 18.21
C LYS A 199 -0.39 -4.98 18.15
N ALA A 200 -1.66 -4.84 17.78
CA ALA A 200 -2.62 -5.94 17.70
C ALA A 200 -2.22 -7.00 16.66
N PHE A 201 -1.83 -6.55 15.47
CA PHE A 201 -1.48 -7.40 14.33
C PHE A 201 0.00 -7.84 14.33
N ASN A 202 0.74 -7.54 15.40
CA ASN A 202 2.18 -7.81 15.50
C ASN A 202 2.98 -7.18 14.33
N ALA A 203 2.56 -6.00 13.88
CA ALA A 203 3.19 -5.18 12.86
C ALA A 203 3.98 -4.01 13.50
N SER A 204 4.83 -3.34 12.72
CA SER A 204 5.58 -2.14 13.15
C SER A 204 4.94 -0.86 12.61
N CYS A 205 5.16 0.27 13.30
CA CYS A 205 4.69 1.58 12.83
C CYS A 205 5.58 2.77 13.22
N GLY A 206 5.53 3.84 12.41
CA GLY A 206 6.32 5.07 12.62
C GLY A 206 6.14 6.10 11.52
N ASP A 207 7.13 6.98 11.32
CA ASP A 207 7.09 8.09 10.36
C ASP A 207 7.94 7.75 9.14
N ILE A 208 7.44 8.00 7.94
CA ILE A 208 8.14 7.68 6.68
C ILE A 208 9.54 8.33 6.54
N ARG A 209 9.84 9.33 7.38
CA ARG A 209 11.12 10.06 7.39
C ARG A 209 12.11 9.55 8.43
N ASP A 210 11.75 8.54 9.23
CA ASP A 210 12.63 8.02 10.28
C ASP A 210 13.66 6.98 9.79
N GLU A 211 13.71 6.74 8.47
CA GLU A 211 14.61 5.81 7.78
C GLU A 211 14.50 4.35 8.24
N LYS A 212 13.42 3.98 8.94
CA LYS A 212 13.14 2.60 9.35
C LYS A 212 12.01 2.03 8.54
N ASP A 213 12.26 0.90 7.90
CA ASP A 213 11.22 0.20 7.14
C ASP A 213 10.22 -0.45 8.10
N GLN A 214 8.98 0.02 8.06
CA GLN A 214 7.93 -0.43 8.96
C GLN A 214 6.65 -0.81 8.20
N SER A 215 5.85 -1.68 8.80
CA SER A 215 4.61 -2.17 8.17
C SER A 215 3.57 -1.06 7.98
N ILE A 216 3.53 -0.07 8.87
CA ILE A 216 2.57 1.03 8.84
C ILE A 216 3.31 2.36 9.04
N GLU A 217 3.43 3.17 7.99
CA GLU A 217 4.16 4.44 8.04
C GLU A 217 3.24 5.64 7.83
N TRP A 218 3.41 6.66 8.67
CA TRP A 218 2.73 7.93 8.56
C TRP A 218 3.53 8.92 7.73
N ASP A 219 2.87 9.55 6.77
CA ASP A 219 3.38 10.70 6.02
C ASP A 219 2.57 11.95 6.37
N ASN A 220 3.16 12.81 7.22
CA ASN A 220 2.52 14.05 7.63
C ASN A 220 2.36 15.07 6.50
N SER A 221 3.25 15.04 5.50
CA SER A 221 3.21 15.99 4.37
C SER A 221 2.05 15.70 3.43
N ARG A 222 1.78 14.41 3.19
CA ARG A 222 0.68 13.94 2.33
C ARG A 222 -0.61 13.66 3.10
N LYS A 223 -0.56 13.77 4.43
CA LYS A 223 -1.63 13.33 5.35
C LYS A 223 -2.13 11.94 4.99
N ALA A 224 -1.20 10.99 4.87
CA ALA A 224 -1.48 9.64 4.40
C ALA A 224 -0.77 8.57 5.23
N VAL A 225 -1.41 7.42 5.40
CA VAL A 225 -0.82 6.22 5.99
C VAL A 225 -0.51 5.23 4.90
N TYR A 226 0.74 4.78 4.86
CA TYR A 226 1.23 3.71 4.02
C TYR A 226 1.18 2.40 4.83
N VAL A 227 0.57 1.37 4.26
CA VAL A 227 0.51 0.04 4.88
C VAL A 227 1.14 -0.96 3.93
N PHE A 228 2.29 -1.49 4.31
CA PHE A 228 3.06 -2.44 3.50
C PHE A 228 2.68 -3.85 3.90
N LYS A 229 2.28 -4.66 2.92
CA LYS A 229 1.90 -6.07 3.17
C LYS A 229 3.12 -6.89 3.60
N ASN A 230 4.26 -6.61 2.97
CA ASN A 230 5.58 -7.11 3.33
C ASN A 230 6.44 -5.92 3.74
N ILE A 231 7.33 -6.07 4.73
CA ILE A 231 8.23 -4.99 5.16
C ILE A 231 9.06 -4.50 3.95
N LYS A 232 9.23 -3.18 3.86
CA LYS A 232 9.71 -2.43 2.69
C LYS A 232 11.15 -2.77 2.29
#